data_AF-A0A2E6UZ27-F1
#
_entry.id   AF-A0A2E6UZ27-F1
#
_cell.length_a   1.000
_cell.length_b   1.000
_cell.length_c   1.000
_cell.angle_alpha   90.00
_cell.angle_beta   90.00
_cell.angle_gamma   90.00
#
_symmetry.space_group_name_H-M   'P 1'
#
loop_
_entity.id
_entity.type
_entity.pdbx_description
1 polymer ?
#
loop_
_entity_poly.entity_id
_entity_poly.type
_entity_poly.pdbx_seq_one_letter_code
_entity_poly.pdbx_strand_id
1 'polypeptide(L)'
;MRNSRLALAFNGVIMVLLGIVFWFFPELFTVAMFPSISENEQAINVGIALRKNMGVGCIFIGMLLFWCQTSSKTTAQRLLFCSSFGFGLMVAGLLEVRLTGQANVPLPIILLFACMSIYSLFVATRRYQE
;
A
#
# COMPACT_ATOMS: atom_id res chain seq x y z
N MET A 1 -20.31 -12.11 10.94
CA MET A 1 -19.22 -13.11 10.73
C MET A 1 -18.30 -12.89 9.51
N ARG A 2 -18.68 -12.19 8.42
CA ARG A 2 -17.92 -12.20 7.13
C ARG A 2 -16.99 -11.00 6.86
N ASN A 3 -17.13 -9.90 7.61
CA ASN A 3 -16.61 -8.60 7.14
C ASN A 3 -15.09 -8.45 7.26
N SER A 4 -14.47 -8.97 8.33
CA SER A 4 -13.02 -8.83 8.52
C SER A 4 -12.21 -9.71 7.56
N ARG A 5 -12.70 -10.93 7.28
CA ARG A 5 -12.06 -11.83 6.31
C ARG A 5 -12.12 -11.26 4.90
N LEU A 6 -13.29 -10.74 4.51
CA LEU A 6 -13.45 -10.07 3.22
C LEU A 6 -12.59 -8.81 3.12
N ALA A 7 -12.49 -8.01 4.19
CA ALA A 7 -11.64 -6.83 4.19
C ALA A 7 -10.16 -7.18 4.00
N LEU A 8 -9.67 -8.27 4.61
CA LEU A 8 -8.31 -8.77 4.37
C LEU A 8 -8.11 -9.19 2.92
N ALA A 9 -9.06 -9.95 2.36
CA ALA A 9 -9.01 -10.37 0.97
C ALA A 9 -8.98 -9.16 0.02
N PHE A 10 -9.85 -8.19 0.26
CA PHE A 10 -9.97 -6.98 -0.52
C PHE A 10 -8.70 -6.14 -0.49
N ASN A 11 -8.16 -5.87 0.72
CA ASN A 11 -6.88 -5.17 0.86
C ASN A 11 -5.73 -5.95 0.20
N GLY A 12 -5.75 -7.28 0.33
CA GLY A 12 -4.77 -8.16 -0.30
C GLY A 12 -4.76 -8.04 -1.82
N VAL A 13 -5.94 -8.11 -2.45
CA VAL A 13 -6.10 -7.92 -3.90
C VAL A 13 -5.61 -6.55 -4.35
N ILE A 14 -5.97 -5.48 -3.63
CA ILE A 14 -5.50 -4.11 -3.95
C ILE A 14 -3.97 -4.04 -3.92
N MET A 15 -3.33 -4.61 -2.89
CA MET A 15 -1.88 -4.60 -2.76
C MET A 15 -1.18 -5.40 -3.85
N VAL A 16 -1.75 -6.55 -4.25
CA VAL A 16 -1.25 -7.32 -5.40
C VAL A 16 -1.35 -6.51 -6.68
N LEU A 17 -2.50 -5.90 -6.96
CA LEU A 17 -2.70 -5.08 -8.15
C LEU A 17 -1.74 -3.87 -8.18
N LEU A 18 -1.58 -3.18 -7.06
CA LEU A 18 -0.63 -2.07 -6.93
C LEU A 18 0.80 -2.54 -7.22
N GLY A 19 1.18 -3.70 -6.69
CA GLY A 19 2.51 -4.27 -6.91
C GLY A 19 2.75 -4.68 -8.35
N ILE A 20 1.74 -5.25 -9.03
CA ILE A 20 1.78 -5.53 -10.48
C ILE A 20 1.98 -4.23 -11.26
N VAL A 21 1.24 -3.17 -10.93
CA VAL A 21 1.37 -1.86 -11.57
C VAL A 21 2.78 -1.28 -11.40
N PHE A 22 3.38 -1.35 -10.21
CA PHE A 22 4.77 -0.93 -9.99
C PHE A 22 5.80 -1.79 -10.72
N TRP A 23 5.50 -3.07 -10.97
CA TRP A 23 6.39 -3.96 -11.71
C TRP A 23 6.42 -3.65 -13.21
N PHE A 24 5.24 -3.43 -13.81
CA PHE A 24 5.09 -3.20 -15.26
C PHE A 24 5.27 -1.74 -15.67
N PHE A 25 4.95 -0.78 -14.81
CA PHE A 25 5.02 0.66 -15.11
C PHE A 25 5.94 1.45 -14.15
N PRO A 26 7.15 0.97 -13.79
CA PRO A 26 7.99 1.59 -12.76
C PRO A 26 8.45 3.00 -13.16
N GLU A 27 8.79 3.20 -14.43
CA GLU A 27 9.30 4.46 -14.96
C GLU A 27 8.26 5.59 -14.84
N LEU A 28 6.99 5.28 -15.11
CA LEU A 28 5.88 6.23 -14.97
C LEU A 28 5.83 6.82 -13.57
N PHE A 29 6.00 5.99 -12.52
CA PHE A 29 5.99 6.47 -11.14
C PHE A 29 7.28 7.20 -10.76
N THR A 30 8.43 6.76 -11.29
CA THR A 30 9.72 7.41 -11.04
C THR A 30 9.73 8.83 -11.59
N VAL A 31 9.36 9.02 -12.86
CA VAL A 31 9.32 10.34 -13.51
C VAL A 31 8.23 11.22 -12.91
N ALA A 32 7.07 10.65 -12.55
CA ALA A 32 6.02 11.41 -11.88
C ALA A 32 6.47 11.95 -10.51
N MET A 33 7.26 11.19 -9.75
CA MET A 33 7.82 11.63 -8.47
C MET A 33 9.00 12.58 -8.61
N PHE A 34 9.88 12.34 -9.58
CA PHE A 34 11.13 13.06 -9.74
C PHE A 34 11.25 13.55 -11.19
N PRO A 35 10.52 14.59 -11.60
CA PRO A 35 10.57 15.09 -12.97
C PRO A 35 11.95 15.67 -13.33
N SER A 36 12.70 16.17 -12.33
CA SER A 36 14.02 16.78 -12.51
C SER A 36 15.13 15.80 -12.87
N ILE A 37 14.95 14.50 -12.65
CA ILE A 37 15.95 13.47 -12.98
C ILE A 37 15.68 12.78 -14.31
N SER A 38 14.67 13.24 -15.06
CA SER A 38 14.23 12.62 -16.33
C SER A 38 15.34 12.53 -17.38
N GLU A 39 16.29 13.46 -17.36
CA GLU A 39 17.44 13.48 -18.28
C GLU A 39 18.66 12.66 -17.76
N ASN A 40 18.61 12.18 -16.51
CA ASN A 40 19.69 11.39 -15.91
C ASN A 40 19.33 9.90 -15.91
N GLU A 41 19.84 9.19 -16.92
CA GLU A 41 19.57 7.75 -17.12
C GLU A 41 19.95 6.88 -15.92
N GLN A 42 21.07 7.18 -15.24
CA GLN A 42 21.49 6.43 -14.06
C GLN A 42 20.50 6.60 -12.90
N ALA A 43 20.04 7.83 -12.66
CA ALA A 43 19.05 8.12 -11.63
C ALA A 43 17.69 7.47 -11.93
N ILE A 44 17.28 7.47 -13.20
CA ILE A 44 16.06 6.77 -13.64
C ILE A 44 16.18 5.26 -13.42
N ASN A 45 17.31 4.65 -13.76
CA ASN A 45 17.54 3.22 -13.55
C ASN A 45 17.47 2.84 -12.05
N VAL A 46 18.03 3.66 -11.16
CA VAL A 46 17.92 3.48 -9.71
C VAL A 46 16.46 3.58 -9.25
N GLY A 47 15.73 4.60 -9.73
CA GLY A 47 14.30 4.76 -9.42
C GLY A 47 13.45 3.58 -9.88
N ILE A 48 13.69 3.09 -11.11
CA ILE A 48 13.02 1.91 -11.67
C ILE A 48 13.30 0.67 -10.82
N ALA A 49 14.55 0.42 -10.46
CA ALA A 49 14.93 -0.72 -9.62
C ALA A 49 14.22 -0.67 -8.26
N LEU A 50 14.20 0.52 -7.63
CA LEU A 50 13.49 0.73 -6.37
C LEU A 50 11.99 0.47 -6.52
N ARG A 51 11.35 0.95 -7.60
CA ARG A 51 9.92 0.74 -7.83
C ARG A 51 9.57 -0.72 -8.08
N LYS A 52 10.40 -1.46 -8.80
CA LYS A 52 10.22 -2.91 -8.94
C LYS A 52 10.31 -3.62 -7.59
N ASN A 53 11.28 -3.25 -6.73
CA ASN A 53 11.39 -3.80 -5.38
C ASN A 53 10.16 -3.48 -4.51
N MET A 54 9.69 -2.22 -4.55
CA MET A 54 8.44 -1.84 -3.88
C MET A 54 7.25 -2.63 -4.42
N GLY A 55 7.21 -2.90 -5.74
CA GLY A 55 6.18 -3.71 -6.38
C GLY A 55 6.12 -5.13 -5.84
N VAL A 56 7.27 -5.82 -5.77
CA VAL A 56 7.37 -7.17 -5.18
C VAL A 56 6.97 -7.14 -3.70
N GLY A 57 7.40 -6.12 -2.94
CA GLY A 57 6.99 -5.94 -1.55
C GLY A 57 5.48 -5.77 -1.39
N CYS A 58 4.82 -5.01 -2.27
CA CYS A 58 3.38 -4.86 -2.27
C CYS A 58 2.67 -6.18 -2.59
N ILE A 59 3.16 -6.95 -3.57
CA ILE A 59 2.62 -8.28 -3.89
C ILE A 59 2.77 -9.22 -2.69
N PHE A 60 3.93 -9.24 -2.03
CA PHE A 60 4.17 -10.07 -0.85
C PHE A 60 3.17 -9.76 0.27
N ILE A 61 3.00 -8.48 0.65
CA ILE A 61 2.02 -8.06 1.65
C ILE A 61 0.60 -8.39 1.19
N GLY A 62 0.29 -8.19 -0.09
CA GLY A 62 -1.01 -8.49 -0.66
C GLY A 62 -1.37 -9.97 -0.57
N MET A 63 -0.42 -10.86 -0.90
CA MET A 63 -0.58 -12.30 -0.73
C MET A 63 -0.75 -12.70 0.73
N LEU A 64 0.02 -12.10 1.64
CA LEU A 64 -0.10 -12.35 3.08
C LEU A 64 -1.52 -12.01 3.57
N LEU A 65 -2.00 -10.80 3.28
CA LEU A 65 -3.35 -10.37 3.66
C LEU A 65 -4.43 -11.26 3.03
N PHE A 66 -4.30 -11.57 1.74
CA PHE A 66 -5.24 -12.43 1.04
C PHE A 66 -5.29 -13.85 1.62
N TRP A 67 -4.14 -14.45 1.92
CA TRP A 67 -4.09 -15.82 2.45
C TRP A 67 -4.58 -15.88 3.89
N CYS A 68 -4.28 -14.87 4.70
CA CYS A 68 -4.75 -14.78 6.08
C CYS A 68 -6.27 -14.55 6.19
N GLN A 69 -6.99 -14.32 5.09
CA GLN A 69 -8.45 -14.17 5.12
C GLN A 69 -9.19 -15.40 5.69
N THR A 70 -8.58 -16.59 5.60
CA THR A 70 -9.16 -17.84 6.12
C THR A 70 -8.96 -18.03 7.62
N SER A 71 -8.21 -17.12 8.27
CA SER A 71 -7.87 -17.20 9.69
C SER A 71 -9.10 -17.10 10.60
N SER A 72 -8.92 -17.46 11.87
CA SER A 72 -9.91 -17.21 12.92
C SER A 72 -10.28 -15.71 12.97
N LYS A 73 -11.51 -15.41 13.38
CA LYS A 73 -12.03 -14.03 13.41
C LYS A 73 -11.13 -13.10 14.22
N THR A 74 -10.69 -13.53 15.40
CA THR A 74 -9.82 -12.76 16.30
C THR A 74 -8.48 -12.44 15.64
N THR A 75 -7.87 -13.43 14.97
CA THR A 75 -6.61 -13.23 14.25
C THR A 75 -6.79 -12.29 13.06
N ALA A 76 -7.84 -12.47 12.25
CA ALA A 76 -8.13 -11.60 11.11
C ALA A 76 -8.35 -10.14 11.54
N GLN A 77 -9.04 -9.92 12.65
CA GLN A 77 -9.29 -8.58 13.20
C GLN A 77 -8.01 -7.92 13.72
N ARG A 78 -7.15 -8.67 14.42
CA ARG A 78 -5.82 -8.18 14.84
C ARG A 78 -4.93 -7.83 13.65
N LEU A 79 -4.95 -8.67 12.61
CA LEU A 79 -4.17 -8.44 11.39
C LEU A 79 -4.66 -7.19 10.66
N LEU A 80 -5.99 -6.99 10.54
CA LEU A 80 -6.55 -5.76 9.98
C LEU A 80 -6.17 -4.52 10.79
N PHE A 81 -6.26 -4.60 12.13
CA PHE A 81 -5.86 -3.51 12.99
C PHE A 81 -4.39 -3.15 12.77
N CYS A 82 -3.49 -4.14 12.77
CA CYS A 82 -2.07 -3.95 12.46
C CYS A 82 -1.87 -3.34 11.07
N SER A 83 -2.56 -3.85 10.04
CA SER A 83 -2.46 -3.33 8.68
C SER A 83 -2.95 -1.88 8.57
N SER A 84 -3.95 -1.49 9.36
CA SER A 84 -4.42 -0.10 9.41
C SER A 84 -3.31 0.85 9.85
N PHE A 85 -2.57 0.50 10.92
CA PHE A 85 -1.42 1.28 11.36
C PHE A 85 -0.29 1.28 10.32
N GLY A 86 -0.01 0.13 9.69
CA GLY A 86 0.99 0.05 8.62
C GLY A 86 0.65 0.98 7.44
N PHE A 87 -0.60 0.96 6.97
CA PHE A 87 -1.05 1.88 5.92
C PHE A 87 -1.06 3.35 6.39
N GLY A 88 -1.39 3.60 7.66
CA GLY A 88 -1.32 4.95 8.24
C GLY A 88 0.11 5.50 8.29
N LEU A 89 1.09 4.67 8.65
CA LEU A 89 2.51 5.03 8.59
C LEU A 89 2.98 5.31 7.16
N MET A 90 2.52 4.52 6.19
CA MET A 90 2.79 4.77 4.77
C MET A 90 2.25 6.14 4.33
N VAL A 91 1.02 6.50 4.75
CA VAL A 91 0.46 7.83 4.48
C VAL A 91 1.31 8.93 5.11
N ALA A 92 1.70 8.77 6.39
CA ALA A 92 2.51 9.75 7.09
C ALA A 92 3.87 9.97 6.40
N GLY A 93 4.56 8.89 6.02
CA GLY A 93 5.83 8.97 5.29
C GLY A 93 5.68 9.60 3.91
N LEU A 94 4.65 9.21 3.16
CA LEU A 94 4.37 9.79 1.85
C LEU A 94 4.01 11.29 1.92
N LEU A 95 3.29 11.71 2.97
CA LEU A 95 3.01 13.11 3.22
C LEU A 95 4.27 13.87 3.61
N GLU A 96 5.12 13.32 4.47
CA GLU A 96 6.39 13.96 4.86
C GLU A 96 7.28 14.22 3.64
N VAL A 97 7.47 13.23 2.77
CA VAL A 97 8.24 13.36 1.52
C VAL A 97 7.64 14.45 0.60
N ARG A 98 6.31 14.55 0.53
CA ARG A 98 5.61 15.55 -0.30
C ARG A 98 5.69 16.96 0.29
N LEU A 99 5.52 17.09 1.61
CA LEU A 99 5.50 18.37 2.32
C LEU A 99 6.90 18.99 2.45
N THR A 100 7.94 18.16 2.56
CA THR A 100 9.34 18.60 2.55
C THR A 100 9.87 18.91 1.16
N GLY A 101 9.09 18.61 0.10
CA GLY A 101 9.47 18.88 -1.28
C GLY A 101 10.54 17.92 -1.84
N GLN A 102 10.82 16.81 -1.14
CA GLN A 102 11.80 15.82 -1.58
C GLN A 102 11.36 15.11 -2.88
N ALA A 103 10.07 14.82 -3.02
CA ALA A 103 9.51 14.23 -4.23
C ALA A 103 8.05 14.64 -4.45
N ASN A 104 7.62 14.69 -5.72
CA ASN A 104 6.23 14.93 -6.09
C ASN A 104 5.39 13.64 -5.96
N VAL A 105 5.11 13.22 -4.73
CA VAL A 105 4.39 11.97 -4.45
C VAL A 105 2.98 11.99 -5.05
N PRO A 106 2.60 11.08 -5.96
CA PRO A 106 1.28 11.10 -6.58
C PRO A 106 0.13 11.04 -5.55
N LEU A 107 -0.75 12.04 -5.56
CA LEU A 107 -1.91 12.12 -4.66
C LEU A 107 -2.79 10.87 -4.66
N PRO A 108 -3.04 10.19 -5.80
CA PRO A 108 -3.84 8.96 -5.81
C PRO A 108 -3.27 7.86 -4.90
N ILE A 109 -1.94 7.78 -4.75
CA ILE A 109 -1.29 6.77 -3.90
C ILE A 109 -1.53 7.08 -2.42
N ILE A 110 -1.43 8.36 -2.04
CA ILE A 110 -1.70 8.82 -0.67
C ILE A 110 -3.16 8.52 -0.30
N LEU A 111 -4.09 8.87 -1.19
CA LEU A 111 -5.51 8.61 -1.00
C LEU A 111 -5.81 7.11 -0.90
N LEU A 112 -5.17 6.28 -1.74
CA LEU A 112 -5.32 4.83 -1.68
C LEU A 112 -4.96 4.28 -0.29
N PHE A 113 -3.75 4.60 0.21
CA PHE A 113 -3.33 4.11 1.53
C PHE A 113 -4.14 4.71 2.68
N ALA A 114 -4.59 5.96 2.57
CA ALA A 114 -5.48 6.58 3.55
C ALA A 114 -6.83 5.86 3.60
N CYS A 115 -7.46 5.61 2.45
CA CYS A 115 -8.71 4.85 2.36
C CYS A 115 -8.54 3.44 2.92
N MET A 116 -7.46 2.74 2.58
CA MET A 116 -7.17 1.40 3.11
C MET A 116 -6.96 1.42 4.63
N SER A 117 -6.25 2.42 5.17
CA SER A 117 -6.03 2.56 6.61
C SER A 117 -7.36 2.77 7.35
N ILE A 118 -8.18 3.73 6.90
CA ILE A 118 -9.49 4.05 7.50
C ILE A 118 -10.43 2.86 7.41
N TYR A 119 -10.52 2.23 6.22
CA TYR A 119 -11.35 1.06 6.00
C TYR A 119 -10.96 -0.09 6.93
N SER A 120 -9.66 -0.39 7.03
CA SER A 120 -9.14 -1.43 7.91
C SER A 120 -9.41 -1.11 9.38
N LEU A 121 -9.25 0.14 9.80
CA LEU A 121 -9.52 0.57 11.18
C LEU A 121 -11.01 0.42 11.51
N PHE A 122 -11.88 0.88 10.61
CA PHE A 122 -13.33 0.84 10.79
C PHE A 122 -13.84 -0.60 10.90
N VAL A 123 -13.37 -1.50 10.04
CA VAL A 123 -13.75 -2.92 10.09
C VAL A 123 -13.17 -3.59 11.33
N ALA A 124 -11.94 -3.24 11.74
CA ALA A 124 -11.29 -3.83 12.90
C ALA A 124 -11.87 -3.35 14.25
N THR A 125 -12.39 -2.13 14.34
CA THR A 125 -12.90 -1.54 15.60
C THR A 125 -14.38 -1.80 15.87
N ARG A 126 -15.16 -2.31 14.89
CA ARG A 126 -16.56 -2.72 15.12
C ARG A 126 -16.64 -3.85 16.16
N ARG A 127 -17.00 -3.47 17.40
CA ARG A 127 -17.00 -4.30 18.63
C ARG A 127 -17.97 -5.49 18.65
N TYR A 128 -18.96 -5.54 17.78
CA TYR A 128 -19.97 -6.61 17.78
C TYR A 128 -20.09 -7.23 16.40
N GLN A 129 -19.49 -8.40 16.24
CA GLN A 129 -19.78 -9.32 15.15
C GLN A 129 -20.03 -10.70 15.77
N GLU A 130 -20.89 -10.77 16.78
CA GLU A 130 -21.49 -12.06 17.14
C GLU A 130 -22.12 -12.69 15.88
#